data_AF-A0A3N5LAK8-F1
#
_entry.id   AF-A0A3N5LAK8-F1
#
_cell.length_a   1.000
_cell.length_b   1.000
_cell.length_c   1.000
_cell.angle_alpha   90.00
_cell.angle_beta   90.00
_cell.angle_gamma   90.00
#
_symmetry.space_group_name_H-M   'P 1'
#
loop_
_entity.id
_entity.type
_entity.pdbx_description
1 polymer ?
#
loop_
_entity_poly.entity_id
_entity_poly.type
_entity_poly.pdbx_seq_one_letter_code
_entity_poly.pdbx_strand_id
1 'polypeptide(L)'
;PPGTSEYTMWRDEEADPPALVCQVGSTQLNYHLRSIEDLHAMLEVHGDWMPLGAADESKPAAPGTVEAWGRSPDNPVGGWYGMRRGYRGRFGMYLPPLLEVLGLAELEHNPRNNRMRAR
;
A
#
# COMPACT_ATOMS: atom_id res chain seq x y z
N PRO A 1 -23.44 1.87 -5.60
CA PRO A 1 -22.01 2.12 -5.87
C PRO A 1 -21.43 1.03 -6.80
N PRO A 2 -20.97 1.34 -8.02
CA PRO A 2 -20.32 0.34 -8.84
C PRO A 2 -18.96 -0.03 -8.20
N GLY A 3 -18.73 -1.31 -7.89
CA GLY A 3 -17.39 -1.84 -7.63
C GLY A 3 -17.02 -2.27 -6.20
N THR A 4 -18.00 -2.62 -5.35
CA THR A 4 -17.72 -3.20 -4.02
C THR A 4 -17.31 -4.66 -4.13
N SER A 5 -16.07 -4.94 -4.53
CA SER A 5 -15.47 -6.20 -4.08
C SER A 5 -15.13 -5.99 -2.61
N GLU A 6 -15.93 -6.58 -1.72
CA GLU A 6 -15.55 -6.72 -0.32
C GLU A 6 -14.17 -7.38 -0.27
N TYR A 7 -13.27 -6.77 0.49
CA TYR A 7 -11.94 -7.30 0.71
C TYR A 7 -11.66 -7.38 2.19
N THR A 8 -10.89 -8.38 2.59
CA THR A 8 -10.43 -8.54 3.96
C THR A 8 -8.91 -8.47 3.99
N MET A 9 -8.38 -7.87 5.05
CA MET A 9 -6.95 -7.84 5.29
C MET A 9 -6.63 -8.40 6.67
N TRP A 10 -5.60 -9.22 6.76
CA TRP A 10 -5.12 -9.75 8.04
C TRP A 10 -3.60 -9.90 8.02
N ARG A 11 -3.02 -9.94 9.21
CA ARG A 11 -1.61 -10.20 9.42
C ARG A 11 -1.40 -11.72 9.43
N ASP A 12 -0.44 -12.18 8.65
CA ASP A 12 0.07 -13.54 8.66
C ASP A 12 1.52 -13.47 9.15
N GLU A 13 1.68 -13.53 10.47
CA GLU A 13 2.96 -13.45 11.16
C GLU A 13 3.78 -14.75 11.04
N GLU A 14 3.12 -15.86 10.67
CA GLU A 14 3.75 -17.18 10.51
C GLU A 14 4.33 -17.38 9.10
N ALA A 15 3.95 -16.55 8.12
CA ALA A 15 4.56 -16.54 6.80
C ALA A 15 6.07 -16.19 6.85
N ASP A 16 6.84 -16.73 5.90
CA ASP A 16 8.26 -16.41 5.72
C ASP A 16 8.49 -15.81 4.33
N PRO A 17 8.69 -14.48 4.23
CA PRO A 17 8.68 -13.47 5.29
C PRO A 17 7.26 -13.13 5.79
N PRO A 18 7.09 -12.52 6.99
CA PRO A 18 5.78 -12.15 7.52
C PRO A 18 4.99 -11.27 6.55
N ALA A 19 3.70 -11.58 6.39
CA ALA A 19 2.88 -11.03 5.33
C ALA A 19 1.64 -10.29 5.86
N LEU A 20 1.27 -9.23 5.17
CA LEU A 20 -0.05 -8.64 5.21
C LEU A 20 -0.82 -9.19 4.01
N VAL A 21 -1.84 -9.98 4.30
CA VAL A 21 -2.68 -10.61 3.28
C VAL A 21 -3.85 -9.69 2.97
N CYS A 22 -4.16 -9.53 1.68
CA CYS A 22 -5.35 -8.85 1.18
C CYS A 22 -6.13 -9.79 0.26
N GLN A 23 -7.32 -10.21 0.70
CA GLN A 23 -8.19 -11.11 -0.04
C GLN A 23 -9.31 -10.32 -0.73
N VAL A 24 -9.41 -10.44 -2.05
CA VAL A 24 -10.44 -9.80 -2.88
C VAL A 24 -11.11 -10.88 -3.72
N GLY A 25 -12.28 -11.36 -3.30
CA GLY A 25 -12.95 -12.50 -3.95
C GLY A 25 -12.06 -13.76 -3.87
N SER A 26 -11.62 -14.30 -5.02
CA SER A 26 -10.67 -15.43 -5.10
C SER A 26 -9.21 -15.00 -5.24
N THR A 27 -8.94 -13.70 -5.35
CA THR A 27 -7.61 -13.17 -5.56
C THR A 27 -6.97 -12.77 -4.24
N GLN A 28 -5.74 -13.21 -4.01
CA GLN A 28 -4.96 -12.87 -2.83
C GLN A 28 -3.72 -12.06 -3.24
N LEU A 29 -3.60 -10.86 -2.68
CA LEU A 29 -2.39 -10.04 -2.74
C LEU A 29 -1.66 -10.16 -1.39
N ASN A 30 -0.35 -10.28 -1.42
CA ASN A 30 0.48 -10.35 -0.21
C ASN A 30 1.52 -9.25 -0.25
N TYR A 31 1.62 -8.50 0.84
CA TYR A 31 2.65 -7.49 1.05
C TYR A 31 3.52 -7.89 2.25
N HIS A 32 4.78 -7.47 2.34
CA HIS A 32 5.53 -7.63 3.59
C HIS A 32 4.80 -6.93 4.73
N LEU A 33 4.62 -7.63 5.85
CA LEU A 33 3.87 -7.11 7.01
C LEU A 33 4.45 -5.79 7.54
N ARG A 34 5.79 -5.67 7.53
CA ARG A 34 6.52 -4.45 7.89
C ARG A 34 6.15 -3.22 7.05
N SER A 35 5.49 -3.39 5.90
CA SER A 35 5.08 -2.27 5.05
C SER A 35 4.16 -1.29 5.76
N ILE A 36 3.44 -1.72 6.80
CA ILE A 36 2.59 -0.84 7.60
C ILE A 36 3.45 0.20 8.33
N GLU A 37 4.45 -0.26 9.07
CA GLU A 37 5.35 0.57 9.87
C GLU A 37 6.28 1.38 8.98
N ASP A 38 6.86 0.75 7.94
CA ASP A 38 7.77 1.43 7.02
C ASP A 38 7.05 2.55 6.25
N LEU A 39 5.78 2.34 5.85
CA LEU A 39 5.01 3.36 5.15
C LEU A 39 4.70 4.54 6.08
N HIS A 40 4.30 4.27 7.32
CA HIS A 40 4.04 5.31 8.30
C HIS A 40 5.31 6.14 8.57
N ALA A 41 6.44 5.49 8.86
CA ALA A 41 7.72 6.16 9.08
C ALA A 41 8.18 6.98 7.86
N MET A 42 7.97 6.48 6.64
CA MET A 42 8.27 7.25 5.43
C MET A 42 7.39 8.50 5.33
N LEU A 43 6.09 8.39 5.65
CA LEU A 43 5.18 9.52 5.61
C LEU A 43 5.50 10.58 6.68
N GLU A 44 5.97 10.16 7.85
CA GLU A 44 6.46 11.08 8.89
C GLU A 44 7.68 11.88 8.40
N VAL A 45 8.64 11.20 7.75
CA VAL A 45 9.83 11.85 7.16
C VAL A 45 9.43 12.78 6.01
N HIS A 46 8.46 12.38 5.19
CA HIS A 46 7.96 13.20 4.08
C HIS A 46 7.24 14.45 4.59
N GLY A 47 6.50 14.35 5.71
CA GLY A 47 6.00 15.50 6.47
C GLY A 47 4.85 16.28 5.82
N ASP A 48 4.35 15.88 4.66
CA ASP A 48 3.23 16.51 3.95
C ASP A 48 2.32 15.46 3.27
N TRP A 49 1.33 15.91 2.51
CA TRP A 49 0.47 15.07 1.71
C TRP A 49 1.24 14.43 0.54
N MET A 50 1.24 13.10 0.47
CA MET A 50 1.79 12.32 -0.62
C MET A 50 0.66 11.73 -1.48
N PRO A 51 0.69 11.89 -2.83
CA PRO A 51 -0.28 11.25 -3.70
C PRO A 51 -0.19 9.73 -3.66
N LEU A 52 -1.34 9.05 -3.68
CA LEU A 52 -1.37 7.59 -3.55
C LEU A 52 -0.73 6.88 -4.74
N GLY A 53 -1.14 7.26 -5.95
CA GLY A 53 -0.85 6.48 -7.15
C GLY A 53 -1.64 5.16 -7.17
N ALA A 54 -2.06 4.73 -8.36
CA ALA A 54 -2.81 3.49 -8.56
C ALA A 54 -2.32 2.75 -9.82
N ALA A 55 -1.02 2.86 -10.10
CA ALA A 55 -0.44 2.25 -11.28
C ALA A 55 -0.43 0.73 -11.12
N ASP A 56 -0.81 0.05 -12.20
CA ASP A 56 -0.68 -1.40 -12.31
C ASP A 56 0.80 -1.81 -12.29
N GLU A 57 1.10 -3.04 -11.86
CA GLU A 57 2.46 -3.58 -11.82
C GLU A 57 3.18 -3.46 -13.18
N SER A 58 2.44 -3.66 -14.28
CA SER A 58 2.97 -3.60 -15.64
C SER A 58 3.32 -2.19 -16.11
N LYS A 59 2.93 -1.15 -15.38
CA LYS A 59 3.13 0.26 -15.74
C LYS A 59 4.05 0.97 -14.74
N PRO A 60 4.86 1.93 -15.19
CA PRO A 60 5.65 2.75 -14.26
C PRO A 60 4.72 3.54 -13.33
N ALA A 61 5.10 3.66 -12.06
CA ALA A 61 4.40 4.54 -11.13
C ALA A 61 4.80 5.96 -11.41
N ALA A 62 3.87 6.89 -11.16
CA ALA A 62 4.22 8.30 -11.08
C ALA A 62 5.24 8.49 -9.93
N PRO A 63 6.41 9.11 -10.17
CA PRO A 63 7.36 9.42 -9.12
C PRO A 63 6.73 10.25 -7.99
N GLY A 64 7.23 10.08 -6.76
CA GLY A 64 6.73 10.81 -5.59
C GLY A 64 5.35 10.36 -5.11
N THR A 65 4.91 9.16 -5.49
CA THR A 65 3.65 8.57 -5.00
C THR A 65 3.89 7.40 -4.05
N VAL A 66 2.89 7.07 -3.23
CA VAL A 66 2.91 5.91 -2.34
C VAL A 66 3.14 4.61 -3.13
N GLU A 67 2.48 4.48 -4.29
CA GLU A 67 2.69 3.35 -5.21
C GLU A 67 4.12 3.31 -5.77
N ALA A 68 4.76 4.45 -6.04
CA ALA A 68 6.17 4.47 -6.47
C ALA A 68 7.10 4.05 -5.36
N TRP A 69 6.90 4.57 -4.14
CA TRP A 69 7.72 4.20 -2.99
C TRP A 69 7.57 2.72 -2.64
N GLY A 70 6.36 2.17 -2.73
CA GLY A 70 6.07 0.77 -2.42
C GLY A 70 6.78 -0.27 -3.31
N ARG A 71 7.39 0.18 -4.41
CA ARG A 71 8.19 -0.64 -5.33
C ARG A 71 9.60 -0.10 -5.59
N SER A 72 10.02 0.90 -4.83
CA SER A 72 11.32 1.55 -4.99
C SER A 72 12.46 0.66 -4.49
N PRO A 73 13.61 0.58 -5.18
CA PRO A 73 14.80 -0.04 -4.62
C PRO A 73 15.34 0.70 -3.38
N ASP A 74 14.92 1.95 -3.16
CA ASP A 74 15.37 2.77 -2.03
C ASP A 74 14.52 2.58 -0.77
N ASN A 75 13.47 1.75 -0.82
CA ASN A 75 12.67 1.45 0.36
C ASN A 75 13.38 0.41 1.25
N PRO A 76 12.96 0.27 2.53
CA PRO A 76 13.58 -0.67 3.47
C PRO A 76 13.69 -2.14 3.05
N VAL A 77 12.87 -2.59 2.08
CA VAL A 77 12.92 -3.96 1.53
C VAL A 77 13.71 -4.06 0.22
N GLY A 78 14.26 -2.95 -0.29
CA GLY A 78 15.10 -2.93 -1.48
C GLY A 78 14.34 -3.21 -2.78
N GLY A 79 13.02 -2.99 -2.81
CA GLY A 79 12.22 -3.29 -4.00
C GLY A 79 10.71 -3.33 -3.74
N TRP A 80 10.05 -4.41 -4.12
CA TRP A 80 8.59 -4.51 -4.03
C TRP A 80 8.17 -4.99 -2.65
N TYR A 81 7.29 -4.23 -1.98
CA TYR A 81 6.58 -4.75 -0.81
C TYR A 81 5.61 -5.87 -1.21
N GLY A 82 5.03 -5.81 -2.40
CA GLY A 82 4.21 -6.89 -2.93
C GLY A 82 5.06 -8.12 -3.25
N MET A 83 4.70 -9.25 -2.65
CA MET A 83 5.53 -10.46 -2.69
C MET A 83 5.32 -11.31 -3.96
N ARG A 84 4.11 -11.27 -4.54
CA ARG A 84 3.72 -12.15 -5.64
C ARG A 84 3.72 -11.42 -6.98
N ARG A 85 4.53 -11.87 -7.94
CA ARG A 85 4.52 -11.37 -9.31
C ARG A 85 3.13 -11.54 -9.94
N GLY A 86 2.64 -10.50 -10.61
CA GLY A 86 1.26 -10.40 -11.12
C GLY A 86 0.26 -9.82 -10.10
N TYR A 87 0.66 -9.73 -8.82
CA TYR A 87 -0.17 -9.23 -7.71
C TYR A 87 0.63 -8.39 -6.70
N ARG A 88 1.70 -7.73 -7.16
CA ARG A 88 2.59 -6.93 -6.28
C ARG A 88 2.40 -5.42 -6.40
N GLY A 89 1.63 -4.95 -7.38
CA GLY A 89 1.21 -3.55 -7.47
C GLY A 89 -0.02 -3.26 -6.61
N ARG A 90 -0.63 -2.08 -6.81
CA ARG A 90 -1.80 -1.61 -6.04
C ARG A 90 -1.51 -1.39 -4.55
N PHE A 91 -0.24 -1.23 -4.21
CA PHE A 91 0.22 -0.84 -2.89
C PHE A 91 -0.46 0.47 -2.44
N GLY A 92 -0.46 1.49 -3.30
CA GLY A 92 -1.13 2.78 -3.09
C GLY A 92 -2.66 2.71 -3.11
N MET A 93 -3.27 1.54 -3.37
CA MET A 93 -4.72 1.36 -3.28
C MET A 93 -5.12 0.69 -1.96
N TYR A 94 -4.35 -0.29 -1.48
CA TYR A 94 -4.75 -1.10 -0.33
C TYR A 94 -4.11 -0.67 1.00
N LEU A 95 -2.87 -0.16 1.01
CA LEU A 95 -2.24 0.28 2.26
C LEU A 95 -2.83 1.58 2.81
N PRO A 96 -3.12 2.62 2.01
CA PRO A 96 -3.65 3.87 2.56
C PRO A 96 -4.92 3.73 3.41
N PRO A 97 -5.99 3.04 2.95
CA PRO A 97 -7.18 2.85 3.79
C PRO A 97 -6.89 1.97 5.02
N LEU A 98 -5.96 1.02 4.94
CA LEU A 98 -5.54 0.25 6.11
C LEU A 98 -4.87 1.14 7.17
N LEU A 99 -3.92 2.00 6.76
CA LEU A 99 -3.24 2.90 7.70
C LEU A 99 -4.20 3.91 8.33
N GLU A 100 -5.20 4.37 7.57
CA GLU A 100 -6.27 5.22 8.11
C GLU A 100 -7.07 4.49 9.20
N VAL A 101 -7.51 3.25 8.94
CA VAL A 101 -8.25 2.43 9.93
C VAL A 101 -7.41 2.13 11.17
N LEU A 102 -6.10 1.91 11.00
CA LEU A 102 -5.15 1.73 12.11
C LEU A 102 -4.84 3.04 12.85
N GLY A 103 -5.30 4.19 12.35
CA GLY A 103 -5.07 5.51 12.96
C GLY A 103 -3.65 6.06 12.76
N LEU A 104 -2.88 5.51 11.82
CA LEU A 104 -1.49 5.86 11.53
C LEU A 104 -1.36 6.96 10.46
N ALA A 105 -2.40 7.17 9.66
CA ALA A 105 -2.38 8.15 8.58
C ALA A 105 -3.74 8.82 8.41
N GLU A 106 -3.72 10.02 7.83
CA GLU A 106 -4.90 10.67 7.28
C GLU A 106 -4.98 10.40 5.77
N LEU A 107 -6.18 10.15 5.26
CA LEU A 107 -6.45 9.84 3.85
C LEU A 107 -7.51 10.79 3.28
N GLU A 108 -7.27 11.31 2.08
CA GLU A 108 -8.30 12.06 1.34
C GLU A 108 -9.33 11.12 0.70
N HIS A 109 -10.61 11.51 0.78
CA HIS A 109 -11.74 10.77 0.21
C HIS A 109 -12.39 11.52 -0.96
N ASN A 110 -11.57 12.01 -1.90
CA ASN A 110 -12.06 12.65 -3.12
C ASN A 110 -12.36 11.60 -4.22
N PRO A 111 -13.10 11.96 -5.28
CA PRO A 111 -13.36 11.05 -6.39
C PRO A 111 -12.11 10.54 -7.14
N ARG A 112 -10.99 11.28 -7.06
CA ARG A 112 -9.71 10.95 -7.71
C ARG A 112 -8.57 11.78 -7.12
N ASN A 113 -7.33 11.36 -7.40
CA ASN A 113 -6.10 12.05 -6.99
C ASN A 113 -5.97 12.22 -5.48
N ASN A 114 -6.45 11.23 -4.73
CA ASN A 114 -6.33 11.22 -3.28
C ASN A 114 -4.86 11.20 -2.86
N ARG A 115 -4.63 11.73 -1.68
CA ARG A 115 -3.35 11.80 -1.01
C ARG A 115 -3.48 11.26 0.40
N MET A 116 -2.36 10.91 1.01
CA MET A 116 -2.29 10.56 2.42
C MET A 116 -1.11 11.28 3.10
N ARG A 117 -1.15 11.39 4.42
CA ARG A 117 -0.03 11.86 5.25
C ARG A 117 0.01 11.10 6.56
N ALA A 118 1.16 11.08 7.23
CA ALA A 118 1.25 10.56 8.59
C ALA A 118 0.38 11.40 9.54
N ARG A 119 -0.12 10.74 10.58
CA ARG A 119 -0.85 11.39 11.68
C ARG A 119 0.10 11.87 12.77
#